data_AF-A0A2P7SDN6-F1
#
_entry.id   AF-A0A2P7SDN6-F1
#
_cell.length_a   1.000
_cell.length_b   1.000
_cell.length_c   1.000
_cell.angle_alpha   90.00
_cell.angle_beta   90.00
_cell.angle_gamma   90.00
#
_symmetry.space_group_name_H-M   'P 1'
#
loop_
_entity.id
_entity.type
_entity.pdbx_description
1 polymer ?
#
loop_
_entity_poly.entity_id
_entity_poly.type
_entity_poly.pdbx_seq_one_letter_code
_entity_poly.pdbx_strand_id
1 'polypeptide(L)'
;MLSTIWSRCAMLFAVLAVLTSCTVVVDEPGPGPRPIPDDRFCTQQYDPVCARRGDNRRTFANACMADAAGYRVIRRGECGRGSDEPRACTREYRPVCARRGGDRQTFNNPCLAEQAGYRVLGDGECRRGGGGGDDDGDRPRFCTREYAPVCARRGGDRRTFPNACEARSADYRILGEGPC
;
A
#
# COMPACT_ATOMS: atom_id res chain seq x y z
N MET A 1 -4.10 -74.09 -2.43
CA MET A 1 -4.05 -72.81 -1.68
C MET A 1 -3.76 -71.59 -2.57
N LEU A 2 -2.90 -71.67 -3.61
CA LEU A 2 -2.61 -70.52 -4.50
C LEU A 2 -3.79 -70.06 -5.38
N SER A 3 -4.62 -70.98 -5.88
CA SER A 3 -5.75 -70.64 -6.79
C SER A 3 -6.85 -69.79 -6.11
N THR A 4 -7.16 -70.09 -4.84
CA THR A 4 -8.14 -69.32 -4.06
C THR A 4 -7.64 -67.92 -3.70
N ILE A 5 -6.33 -67.74 -3.51
CA ILE A 5 -5.73 -66.42 -3.26
C ILE A 5 -5.80 -65.56 -4.52
N TRP A 6 -5.51 -66.14 -5.69
CA TRP A 6 -5.57 -65.42 -6.97
C TRP A 6 -7.00 -64.99 -7.32
N SER A 7 -7.99 -65.84 -7.06
CA SER A 7 -9.41 -65.53 -7.29
C SER A 7 -9.94 -64.43 -6.34
N ARG A 8 -9.50 -64.43 -5.07
CA ARG A 8 -9.87 -63.37 -4.10
C ARG A 8 -9.20 -62.05 -4.42
N CYS A 9 -7.94 -62.05 -4.85
CA CYS A 9 -7.27 -60.85 -5.34
C CYS A 9 -7.95 -60.31 -6.60
N ALA A 10 -8.31 -61.17 -7.56
CA ALA A 10 -9.02 -60.76 -8.78
C ALA A 10 -10.39 -60.13 -8.47
N MET A 11 -11.16 -60.70 -7.53
CA MET A 11 -12.41 -60.06 -7.07
C MET A 11 -12.16 -58.72 -6.38
N LEU A 12 -11.15 -58.62 -5.52
CA LEU A 12 -10.83 -57.36 -4.83
C LEU A 12 -10.41 -56.27 -5.82
N PHE A 13 -9.60 -56.60 -6.82
CA PHE A 13 -9.22 -55.66 -7.89
C PHE A 13 -10.42 -55.25 -8.76
N ALA A 14 -11.31 -56.19 -9.08
CA ALA A 14 -12.53 -55.90 -9.84
C ALA A 14 -13.49 -54.98 -9.05
N VAL A 15 -13.67 -55.23 -7.75
CA VAL A 15 -14.52 -54.40 -6.88
C VAL A 15 -13.92 -53.00 -6.69
N LEU A 16 -12.61 -52.89 -6.52
CA LEU A 16 -11.92 -51.59 -6.44
C LEU A 16 -12.06 -50.80 -7.75
N ALA A 17 -11.95 -51.45 -8.91
CA ALA A 17 -12.13 -50.81 -10.21
C ALA A 17 -13.57 -50.30 -10.43
N VAL A 18 -14.58 -51.03 -9.92
CA VAL A 18 -15.98 -50.60 -9.98
C VAL A 18 -16.26 -49.43 -9.02
N LEU A 19 -15.63 -49.38 -7.85
CA LEU A 19 -15.82 -48.28 -6.89
C LEU A 19 -15.16 -46.97 -7.33
N THR A 20 -14.15 -47.01 -8.21
CA THR A 20 -13.51 -45.81 -8.78
C THR A 20 -14.24 -45.19 -9.97
N SER A 21 -15.34 -45.77 -10.47
CA SER A 21 -16.00 -45.32 -11.70
C SER A 21 -17.14 -44.30 -11.49
N CYS A 22 -17.38 -43.84 -10.27
CA CYS A 22 -18.34 -42.77 -10.00
C CYS A 22 -17.67 -41.38 -10.11
N THR A 23 -17.32 -40.93 -11.32
CA THR A 23 -17.02 -39.51 -11.53
C THR A 23 -18.32 -38.77 -11.73
N VAL A 24 -18.69 -37.94 -10.75
CA VAL A 24 -19.81 -37.00 -10.91
C VAL A 24 -19.51 -36.07 -12.08
N VAL A 25 -20.38 -36.08 -13.09
CA VAL A 25 -20.34 -35.08 -14.15
C VAL A 25 -20.81 -33.78 -13.51
N VAL A 26 -19.88 -32.89 -13.18
CA VAL A 26 -20.25 -31.51 -12.86
C VAL A 26 -20.62 -30.90 -14.20
N ASP A 27 -21.93 -30.72 -14.45
CA ASP A 27 -22.40 -29.84 -15.52
C ASP A 27 -21.88 -28.43 -15.20
N GLU A 28 -20.71 -28.10 -15.75
CA GLU A 28 -20.24 -26.71 -15.78
C GLU A 28 -21.27 -25.92 -16.59
N PRO A 29 -21.87 -24.85 -16.03
CA PRO A 29 -22.73 -23.97 -16.81
C PRO A 29 -21.92 -23.49 -18.01
N GLY A 30 -22.32 -23.94 -19.20
CA GLY A 30 -21.66 -23.55 -20.43
C GLY A 30 -21.53 -22.02 -20.52
N PRO A 31 -20.54 -21.49 -21.24
CA PRO A 31 -20.40 -20.05 -21.43
C PRO A 31 -21.74 -19.49 -21.90
N GLY A 32 -22.32 -18.60 -21.09
CA GLY A 32 -23.61 -17.99 -21.39
C GLY A 32 -23.63 -17.36 -22.79
N PRO A 33 -24.82 -17.10 -23.35
CA PRO A 33 -24.97 -16.53 -24.68
C PRO A 33 -23.99 -15.38 -24.90
N ARG A 34 -23.13 -15.51 -25.92
CA ARG A 34 -22.26 -14.40 -26.32
C ARG A 34 -23.18 -13.23 -26.69
N PRO A 35 -22.90 -12.00 -26.24
CA PRO A 35 -23.67 -10.84 -26.68
C PRO A 35 -23.70 -10.84 -28.20
N ILE A 36 -24.90 -10.93 -28.77
CA ILE A 36 -25.10 -10.74 -30.21
C ILE A 36 -24.53 -9.34 -30.50
N PRO A 37 -23.67 -9.16 -31.53
CA PRO A 37 -23.28 -7.85 -31.98
C PRO A 37 -24.55 -7.12 -32.39
N ASP A 38 -25.06 -6.31 -31.47
CA ASP A 38 -26.12 -5.36 -31.74
C ASP A 38 -25.47 -4.41 -32.75
N ASP A 39 -25.92 -4.42 -34.00
CA ASP A 39 -25.51 -3.47 -35.06
C ASP A 39 -25.99 -2.07 -34.64
N ARG A 40 -25.40 -1.56 -33.57
CA ARG A 40 -25.69 -0.27 -32.98
C ARG A 40 -25.01 0.77 -33.84
N PHE A 41 -25.83 1.56 -34.52
CA PHE A 41 -25.38 2.77 -35.18
C PHE A 41 -25.01 3.80 -34.11
N CYS A 42 -23.71 4.05 -33.97
CA CYS A 42 -23.21 5.12 -33.12
C CYS A 42 -23.02 6.41 -33.92
N THR A 43 -23.37 7.54 -33.30
CA THR A 43 -23.02 8.85 -33.85
C THR A 43 -21.50 9.03 -33.84
N GLN A 44 -21.00 9.86 -34.75
CA GLN A 44 -19.58 10.26 -34.78
C GLN A 44 -19.27 11.40 -33.79
N GLN A 45 -20.18 11.68 -32.86
CA GLN A 45 -19.98 12.69 -31.83
C GLN A 45 -18.80 12.29 -30.93
N TYR A 46 -17.88 13.21 -30.72
CA TYR A 46 -16.71 12.98 -29.88
C TYR A 46 -16.96 13.52 -28.47
N ASP A 47 -17.35 12.63 -27.56
CA ASP A 47 -17.56 12.87 -26.14
C ASP A 47 -16.84 11.75 -25.36
N PRO A 48 -15.50 11.85 -25.19
CA PRO A 48 -14.68 10.70 -24.83
C PRO A 48 -15.05 10.13 -23.45
N VAL A 49 -14.96 8.81 -23.33
CA VAL A 49 -15.23 8.10 -22.09
C VAL A 49 -14.15 7.06 -21.79
N CYS A 50 -13.89 6.83 -20.50
CA CYS A 50 -13.02 5.77 -20.03
C CYS A 50 -13.89 4.59 -19.63
N ALA A 51 -13.72 3.47 -20.32
CA ALA A 51 -14.52 2.26 -20.13
C ALA A 51 -13.64 1.03 -19.86
N ARG A 52 -14.21 -0.01 -19.25
CA ARG A 52 -13.50 -1.23 -18.86
C ARG A 52 -14.24 -2.50 -19.25
N ARG A 53 -13.47 -3.52 -19.64
CA ARG A 53 -13.90 -4.90 -19.85
C ARG A 53 -12.91 -5.85 -19.19
N GLY A 54 -13.33 -6.52 -18.12
CA GLY A 54 -12.40 -7.26 -17.24
C GLY A 54 -11.37 -6.32 -16.62
N ASP A 55 -10.08 -6.62 -16.78
CA ASP A 55 -8.97 -5.77 -16.33
C ASP A 55 -8.54 -4.72 -17.36
N ASN A 56 -9.05 -4.81 -18.60
CA ASN A 56 -8.68 -3.90 -19.68
C ASN A 56 -9.46 -2.58 -19.58
N ARG A 57 -8.74 -1.45 -19.50
CA ARG A 57 -9.32 -0.09 -19.57
C ARG A 57 -8.93 0.56 -20.89
N ARG A 58 -9.88 1.22 -21.56
CA ARG A 58 -9.65 1.92 -22.81
C ARG A 58 -10.52 3.18 -22.93
N THR A 59 -9.98 4.17 -23.60
CA THR A 59 -10.70 5.36 -24.04
C THR A 59 -11.52 5.03 -25.29
N PHE A 60 -12.77 5.47 -25.32
CA PHE A 60 -13.64 5.42 -26.49
C PHE A 60 -14.07 6.83 -26.88
N ALA A 61 -14.30 7.06 -28.18
CA ALA A 61 -14.69 8.38 -28.70
C ALA A 61 -16.03 8.86 -28.13
N ASN A 62 -16.93 7.94 -27.79
CA ASN A 62 -18.15 8.21 -27.04
C ASN A 62 -18.67 6.96 -26.31
N ALA A 63 -19.69 7.16 -25.47
CA ALA A 63 -20.34 6.09 -24.70
C ALA A 63 -20.95 4.99 -25.59
N CYS A 64 -21.58 5.37 -26.71
CA CYS A 64 -22.16 4.39 -27.64
C CYS A 64 -21.10 3.42 -28.18
N MET A 65 -19.95 3.94 -28.62
CA MET A 65 -18.85 3.12 -29.12
C MET A 65 -18.22 2.23 -28.04
N ALA A 66 -18.21 2.68 -26.78
CA ALA A 66 -17.77 1.85 -25.65
C ALA A 66 -18.73 0.67 -25.43
N ASP A 67 -20.03 0.94 -25.39
CA ASP A 67 -21.06 -0.07 -25.17
C ASP A 67 -21.11 -1.07 -26.34
N ALA A 68 -21.02 -0.59 -27.58
CA ALA A 68 -20.97 -1.43 -28.78
C ALA A 68 -19.73 -2.34 -28.80
N ALA A 69 -18.61 -1.89 -28.24
CA ALA A 69 -17.41 -2.71 -28.07
C ALA A 69 -17.46 -3.64 -26.83
N GLY A 70 -18.55 -3.63 -26.05
CA GLY A 70 -18.72 -4.45 -24.85
C GLY A 70 -17.90 -3.95 -23.64
N TYR A 71 -17.57 -2.66 -23.59
CA TYR A 71 -16.91 -2.03 -22.45
C TYR A 71 -17.92 -1.25 -21.61
N ARG A 72 -17.85 -1.38 -20.28
CA ARG A 72 -18.67 -0.60 -19.36
C ARG A 72 -17.98 0.73 -19.07
N VAL A 73 -18.66 1.86 -19.30
CA VAL A 73 -18.15 3.19 -18.96
C VAL A 73 -17.95 3.31 -17.44
N ILE A 74 -16.75 3.73 -17.02
CA ILE A 74 -16.41 4.00 -15.61
C ILE A 74 -16.45 5.51 -15.32
N ARG A 75 -15.99 6.33 -16.27
CA ARG A 75 -15.92 7.80 -16.12
C ARG A 75 -16.04 8.48 -17.47
N ARG A 76 -16.57 9.71 -17.47
CA ARG A 76 -16.42 10.67 -18.58
C ARG A 76 -14.96 11.11 -18.73
N GLY A 77 -14.57 11.46 -19.94
CA GLY A 77 -13.19 11.78 -20.30
C GLY A 77 -12.36 10.52 -20.55
N GLU A 78 -11.16 10.71 -21.08
CA GLU A 78 -10.27 9.61 -21.43
C GLU A 78 -9.69 8.87 -20.21
N CYS A 79 -9.28 7.61 -20.42
CA CYS A 79 -8.47 6.90 -19.43
C CYS A 79 -7.10 7.56 -19.27
N GLY A 80 -6.61 7.71 -18.03
CA GLY A 80 -5.28 8.28 -17.73
C GLY A 80 -5.25 9.81 -17.59
N ARG A 81 -6.19 10.56 -18.17
CA ARG A 81 -6.17 12.04 -18.10
C ARG A 81 -6.66 12.64 -16.77
N GLY A 82 -7.05 11.82 -15.79
CA GLY A 82 -7.44 12.27 -14.45
C GLY A 82 -6.28 12.39 -13.46
N SER A 83 -5.08 11.92 -13.82
CA SER A 83 -3.92 11.85 -12.92
C SER A 83 -2.56 11.86 -13.62
N ASP A 84 -2.51 11.62 -14.94
CA ASP A 84 -1.27 11.44 -15.70
C ASP A 84 -1.02 12.53 -16.75
N GLU A 85 -1.65 13.70 -16.62
CA GLU A 85 -1.05 14.88 -17.23
C GLU A 85 0.23 15.17 -16.45
N PRO A 86 1.42 15.22 -17.08
CA PRO A 86 2.61 15.65 -16.37
C PRO A 86 2.36 17.07 -15.89
N ARG A 87 1.93 17.19 -14.63
CA ARG A 87 1.85 18.48 -13.93
C ARG A 87 3.22 19.10 -14.11
N ALA A 88 3.27 20.19 -14.86
CA ALA A 88 4.50 20.90 -15.10
C ALA A 88 4.96 21.45 -13.74
N CYS A 89 5.84 20.72 -13.06
CA CYS A 89 6.39 21.18 -11.80
C CYS A 89 7.38 22.30 -12.08
N THR A 90 7.27 23.38 -11.31
CA THR A 90 8.28 24.43 -11.31
C THR A 90 9.60 23.86 -10.80
N ARG A 91 10.72 24.46 -11.22
CA ARG A 91 12.07 24.14 -10.69
C ARG A 91 12.35 24.83 -9.35
N GLU A 92 11.31 25.27 -8.66
CA GLU A 92 11.45 25.89 -7.36
C GLU A 92 12.02 24.89 -6.35
N TYR A 93 12.94 25.36 -5.52
CA TYR A 93 13.52 24.57 -4.43
C TYR A 93 12.83 24.93 -3.11
N ARG A 94 11.87 24.09 -2.71
CA ARG A 94 11.15 24.12 -1.44
C ARG A 94 11.07 22.69 -0.91
N PRO A 95 12.15 22.18 -0.31
CA PRO A 95 12.30 20.75 -0.06
C PRO A 95 11.21 20.23 0.87
N VAL A 96 10.74 19.01 0.62
CA VAL A 96 9.75 18.32 1.45
C VAL A 96 10.18 16.89 1.71
N CYS A 97 9.83 16.38 2.88
CA CYS A 97 9.98 14.97 3.20
C CYS A 97 8.69 14.26 2.84
N ALA A 98 8.77 13.24 1.98
CA ALA A 98 7.60 12.51 1.51
C ALA A 98 7.80 11.00 1.68
N ARG A 99 6.69 10.26 1.73
CA ARG A 99 6.66 8.81 1.93
C ARG A 99 5.85 8.09 0.85
N ARG A 100 6.35 6.92 0.45
CA ARG A 100 5.60 5.92 -0.34
C ARG A 100 5.86 4.55 0.25
N GLY A 101 4.84 3.93 0.83
CA GLY A 101 5.02 2.66 1.57
C GLY A 101 5.96 2.83 2.77
N GLY A 102 7.02 2.01 2.82
CA GLY A 102 8.08 2.07 3.84
C GLY A 102 9.19 3.09 3.54
N ASP A 103 9.23 3.63 2.32
CA ASP A 103 10.29 4.52 1.88
C ASP A 103 10.00 5.98 2.25
N ARG A 104 11.03 6.68 2.72
CA ARG A 104 11.03 8.14 2.96
C ARG A 104 12.12 8.79 2.12
N GLN A 105 11.75 9.81 1.36
CA GLN A 105 12.67 10.52 0.47
C GLN A 105 12.40 12.02 0.48
N THR A 106 13.48 12.79 0.39
CA THR A 106 13.43 14.24 0.17
C THR A 106 13.17 14.55 -1.29
N PHE A 107 12.20 15.41 -1.56
CA PHE A 107 11.92 15.96 -2.89
C PHE A 107 12.23 17.45 -2.91
N ASN A 108 12.71 17.96 -4.05
CA ASN A 108 13.05 19.38 -4.21
C ASN A 108 11.84 20.31 -4.00
N ASN A 109 10.62 19.83 -4.30
CA ASN A 109 9.38 20.54 -4.05
C ASN A 109 8.19 19.57 -3.95
N PRO A 110 7.04 20.01 -3.38
CA PRO A 110 5.87 19.15 -3.21
C PRO A 110 5.28 18.65 -4.54
N CYS A 111 5.36 19.45 -5.61
CA CYS A 111 4.87 19.02 -6.92
C CYS A 111 5.62 17.78 -7.42
N LEU A 112 6.95 17.77 -7.32
CA LEU A 112 7.78 16.62 -7.70
C LEU A 112 7.52 15.39 -6.81
N ALA A 113 7.23 15.59 -5.52
CA ALA A 113 6.84 14.50 -4.63
C ALA A 113 5.52 13.84 -5.07
N GLU A 114 4.50 14.66 -5.34
CA GLU A 114 3.19 14.17 -5.81
C GLU A 114 3.29 13.49 -7.17
N GLN A 115 4.05 14.08 -8.10
CA GLN A 115 4.29 13.51 -9.43
C GLN A 115 4.99 12.15 -9.35
N ALA A 116 5.88 11.96 -8.37
CA ALA A 116 6.53 10.69 -8.10
C ALA A 116 5.65 9.69 -7.30
N GLY A 117 4.42 10.07 -6.94
CA GLY A 117 3.49 9.23 -6.17
C GLY A 117 3.82 9.12 -4.69
N TYR A 118 4.56 10.09 -4.14
CA TYR A 118 4.84 10.19 -2.71
C TYR A 118 3.85 11.12 -2.01
N ARG A 119 3.49 10.79 -0.77
CA ARG A 119 2.69 11.66 0.10
C ARG A 119 3.61 12.51 0.97
N VAL A 120 3.49 13.83 0.91
CA VAL A 120 4.24 14.76 1.75
C VAL A 120 3.92 14.55 3.24
N LEU A 121 4.96 14.49 4.07
CA LEU A 121 4.88 14.35 5.52
C LEU A 121 5.09 15.68 6.24
N GLY A 122 5.92 16.56 5.68
CA GLY A 122 6.23 17.87 6.22
C GLY A 122 7.28 18.59 5.37
N ASP A 123 7.44 19.88 5.66
CA ASP A 123 8.44 20.73 5.02
C ASP A 123 9.87 20.36 5.45
N GLY A 124 10.83 20.66 4.59
CA GLY A 124 12.24 20.35 4.78
C GLY A 124 12.62 18.93 4.36
N GLU A 125 13.90 18.62 4.49
CA GLU A 125 14.44 17.32 4.08
C GLU A 125 14.06 16.21 5.06
N CYS A 126 13.99 14.97 4.58
CA CYS A 126 13.89 13.83 5.48
C CYS A 126 15.15 13.73 6.35
N ARG A 127 14.99 13.87 7.66
CA ARG A 127 16.07 13.64 8.63
C ARG A 127 16.55 12.19 8.51
N ARG A 128 17.84 11.98 8.22
CA ARG A 128 18.45 10.66 8.25
C ARG A 128 18.51 10.19 9.70
N GLY A 129 17.55 9.36 10.10
CA GLY A 129 17.47 8.74 11.42
C GLY A 129 16.36 9.33 12.29
N GLY A 130 15.44 8.47 12.73
CA GLY A 130 14.45 8.79 13.77
C GLY A 130 13.02 8.88 13.23
N GLY A 131 12.24 7.81 13.46
CA GLY A 131 10.79 7.94 13.53
C GLY A 131 10.37 8.76 14.75
N GLY A 132 9.24 9.45 14.65
CA GLY A 132 8.68 10.31 15.71
C GLY A 132 9.51 11.60 15.87
N GLY A 133 8.98 12.80 15.73
CA GLY A 133 7.63 13.17 16.10
C GLY A 133 7.43 13.04 17.61
N ASP A 134 8.41 13.49 18.41
CA ASP A 134 8.22 13.94 19.79
C ASP A 134 9.35 14.94 20.10
N ASP A 135 8.98 16.11 20.59
CA ASP A 135 9.78 17.17 21.20
C ASP A 135 11.20 16.80 21.66
N ASP A 136 12.23 17.36 21.01
CA ASP A 136 13.53 17.58 21.66
C ASP A 136 14.20 18.86 21.11
N GLY A 137 13.41 19.93 21.07
CA GLY A 137 13.91 21.29 20.91
C GLY A 137 14.42 21.89 22.23
N ASP A 138 14.29 21.16 23.34
CA ASP A 138 14.58 21.61 24.71
C ASP A 138 15.65 20.72 25.37
N ARG A 139 16.65 20.30 24.59
CA ARG A 139 17.88 19.75 25.16
C ARG A 139 18.85 20.89 25.43
N PRO A 140 18.98 21.36 26.68
CA PRO A 140 19.94 22.42 26.99
C PRO A 140 21.35 21.92 26.70
N ARG A 141 22.01 22.60 25.74
CA ARG A 141 23.42 22.38 25.40
C ARG A 141 24.37 22.93 26.47
N PHE A 142 23.85 23.79 27.34
CA PHE A 142 24.57 24.44 28.42
C PHE A 142 23.76 24.34 29.70
N CYS A 143 24.37 23.77 30.74
CA CYS A 143 23.80 23.70 32.07
C CYS A 143 24.57 24.61 33.01
N THR A 144 23.86 25.23 33.95
CA THR A 144 24.48 25.92 35.07
C THR A 144 25.08 24.88 36.02
N ARG A 145 26.07 25.28 36.82
CA ARG A 145 26.63 24.43 37.89
C ARG A 145 25.80 24.48 39.18
N GLU A 146 24.50 24.73 39.04
CA GLU A 146 23.57 24.70 40.16
C GLU A 146 23.42 23.25 40.64
N TYR A 147 23.41 23.07 41.96
CA TYR A 147 23.24 21.76 42.58
C TYR A 147 21.83 21.63 43.16
N ALA A 148 20.98 20.93 42.42
CA ALA A 148 19.58 20.64 42.75
C ALA A 148 19.28 19.21 42.28
N PRO A 149 19.74 18.19 43.04
CA PRO A 149 19.88 16.84 42.53
C PRO A 149 18.53 16.23 42.18
N VAL A 150 18.51 15.39 41.14
CA VAL A 150 17.31 14.68 40.68
C VAL A 150 17.60 13.21 40.42
N CYS A 151 16.61 12.36 40.68
CA CYS A 151 16.64 10.96 40.32
C CYS A 151 16.05 10.82 38.93
N ALA A 152 16.81 10.25 37.99
CA ALA A 152 16.37 10.13 36.61
C ALA A 152 16.65 8.72 36.04
N ARG A 153 15.89 8.32 35.02
CA ARG A 153 15.99 7.00 34.40
C ARG A 153 16.12 7.08 32.89
N ARG A 154 16.98 6.22 32.33
CA ARG A 154 17.09 5.93 30.90
C ARG A 154 17.10 4.42 30.70
N GLY A 155 16.05 3.89 30.08
CA GLY A 155 15.86 2.43 29.99
C GLY A 155 15.76 1.79 31.38
N GLY A 156 16.65 0.83 31.67
CA GLY A 156 16.75 0.15 32.98
C GLY A 156 17.62 0.88 34.01
N ASP A 157 18.40 1.88 33.60
CA ASP A 157 19.38 2.54 34.46
C ASP A 157 18.75 3.71 35.22
N ARG A 158 18.87 3.70 36.55
CA ARG A 158 18.51 4.82 37.44
C ARG A 158 19.78 5.45 37.98
N ARG A 159 19.89 6.79 37.88
CA ARG A 159 21.06 7.54 38.35
C ARG A 159 20.64 8.90 38.90
N THR A 160 21.39 9.37 39.89
CA THR A 160 21.29 10.71 40.42
C THR A 160 22.10 11.67 39.56
N PHE A 161 21.50 12.77 39.15
CA PHE A 161 22.18 13.85 38.43
C PHE A 161 22.34 15.09 39.33
N PRO A 162 23.40 15.90 39.15
CA PRO A 162 23.61 17.14 39.92
C PRO A 162 22.46 18.14 39.79
N ASN A 163 21.81 18.19 38.62
CA ASN A 163 20.61 18.98 38.39
C ASN A 163 19.74 18.42 37.24
N ALA A 164 18.52 18.94 37.13
CA ALA A 164 17.56 18.59 36.10
C ALA A 164 18.06 18.86 34.67
N CYS A 165 18.84 19.91 34.48
CA CYS A 165 19.41 20.25 33.18
C CYS A 165 20.37 19.15 32.69
N GLU A 166 21.29 18.70 33.54
CA GLU A 166 22.24 17.64 33.22
C GLU A 166 21.54 16.30 32.95
N ALA A 167 20.48 15.98 33.71
CA ALA A 167 19.67 14.79 33.46
C ALA A 167 19.02 14.81 32.07
N ARG A 168 18.37 15.92 31.71
CA ARG A 168 17.72 16.07 30.39
C ARG A 168 18.75 16.12 29.26
N SER A 169 19.86 16.83 29.47
CA SER A 169 20.96 16.90 28.52
C SER A 169 21.64 15.54 28.29
N ALA A 170 21.48 14.58 29.21
CA ALA A 170 21.96 13.21 29.07
C ALA A 170 20.89 12.20 28.58
N ASP A 171 19.71 12.66 28.15
CA ASP A 171 18.57 11.81 27.73
C ASP A 171 17.98 10.94 28.85
N TYR A 172 18.02 11.41 30.10
CA TYR A 172 17.34 10.77 31.23
C TYR A 172 16.01 11.45 31.54
N ARG A 173 14.98 10.65 31.81
CA ARG A 173 13.67 11.13 32.27
C ARG A 173 13.67 11.25 33.79
N ILE A 174 13.39 12.44 34.31
CA ILE A 174 13.31 12.71 35.75
C ILE A 174 12.14 11.94 36.36
N LEU A 175 12.41 11.22 37.45
CA LEU A 175 11.43 10.47 38.25
C LEU A 175 10.99 11.24 39.49
N GLY A 176 11.88 12.05 40.07
CA GLY A 176 11.62 12.82 41.27
C GLY A 176 12.79 13.72 41.66
N GLU A 177 12.52 14.64 42.58
CA GLU A 177 13.52 15.51 43.20
C GLU A 177 14.35 14.73 44.23
N GLY A 178 15.63 15.07 44.36
CA GLY A 178 16.58 14.38 45.22
C GLY A 178 17.25 13.17 44.55
N PRO A 179 18.17 12.49 45.26
CA PRO A 179 18.89 11.33 44.74
C PRO A 179 17.98 10.10 44.57
N CYS A 180 18.35 9.22 43.62
CA CYS A 180 17.99 7.81 43.68
C CYS A 180 18.79 7.14 44.81
#